data_AF-A0A6J1BV72-F1
#
_entry.id   AF-A0A6J1BV72-F1
#
_cell.length_a   1.000
_cell.length_b   1.000
_cell.length_c   1.000
_cell.angle_alpha   90.00
_cell.angle_beta   90.00
_cell.angle_gamma   90.00
#
_symmetry.space_group_name_H-M   'P 1'
#
loop_
_entity.id
_entity.type
_entity.pdbx_description
1 polymer ?
#
loop_
_entity_poly.entity_id
_entity_poly.type
_entity_poly.pdbx_seq_one_letter_code
_entity_poly.pdbx_strand_id
1 'polypeptide(L)'
;MEMEMFEVGPCESAYQMGFSIGERFSDTIKSRLDNDLVLRDQLLPFAQTPQSQPLIQALCNNNKNKFPRYWDELIGIAEGSGVPILEIILINFRKEILPFLQKEVPSVVDCSDDCSDILVVSDSMAIAAHNEDANVALVGHTYLVKAKLQNGLSFLAYTYAGELPSCAFGFNGHGLAFTLNSVPPTNDEVAAGAIGRNFISRDLLETISLENAILVRPCNNVFYYSCSSLPEQFRNITHWIGFSLQRIRSAEVSVGHSYNLIDVQTRRIVNVETASRFRFSAKEIGATPFFHANMYTHLQINQVQDENSTSRQRRADVLPKGSRSEFLSILGDTDNKKYPIYMTGPTLYTLCTALIDLDEQTLSIIQGNPKKNVISHVFSLPLVGLKKP
;
A
#
# COMPACT_ATOMS: atom_id res chain seq x y z
N MET A 1 -1.52 23.27 3.89
CA MET A 1 -0.06 23.08 3.81
C MET A 1 0.16 22.06 2.72
N GLU A 2 0.98 22.38 1.73
CA GLU A 2 1.24 21.48 0.60
C GLU A 2 1.98 20.24 1.09
N MET A 3 1.72 19.07 0.50
CA MET A 3 2.40 17.82 0.88
C MET A 3 3.87 17.95 0.51
N GLU A 4 4.77 17.70 1.45
CA GLU A 4 6.19 17.81 1.16
C GLU A 4 6.68 16.60 0.37
N MET A 5 7.54 16.82 -0.63
CA MET A 5 8.25 15.77 -1.36
C MET A 5 9.74 15.83 -1.07
N PHE A 6 10.33 14.67 -0.79
CA PHE A 6 11.76 14.49 -0.64
C PHE A 6 12.31 13.57 -1.74
N GLU A 7 13.27 14.09 -2.52
CA GLU A 7 14.02 13.29 -3.48
C GLU A 7 15.28 12.72 -2.83
N VAL A 8 15.46 11.39 -2.89
CA VAL A 8 16.56 10.69 -2.22
C VAL A 8 17.26 9.71 -3.16
N GLY A 9 18.60 9.75 -3.17
CA GLY A 9 19.44 8.80 -3.88
C GLY A 9 20.10 9.31 -5.18
N PRO A 10 20.89 8.48 -5.88
CA PRO A 10 21.06 7.05 -5.63
C PRO A 10 21.75 6.75 -4.29
N CYS A 11 21.06 6.03 -3.39
CA CYS A 11 21.62 5.65 -2.10
C CYS A 11 22.43 4.38 -2.22
N GLU A 12 23.55 4.28 -1.50
CA GLU A 12 24.43 3.11 -1.50
C GLU A 12 23.81 1.89 -0.82
N SER A 13 22.92 2.12 0.14
CA SER A 13 22.20 1.07 0.86
C SER A 13 20.78 1.51 1.19
N ALA A 14 19.92 0.53 1.49
CA ALA A 14 18.57 0.79 1.97
C ALA A 14 18.60 1.50 3.34
N TYR A 15 19.55 1.17 4.20
CA TYR A 15 19.82 1.91 5.44
C TYR A 15 20.08 3.40 5.19
N GLN A 16 20.95 3.75 4.24
CA GLN A 16 21.27 5.16 3.95
C GLN A 16 20.04 5.93 3.47
N MET A 17 19.19 5.30 2.65
CA MET A 17 17.92 5.90 2.24
C MET A 17 17.01 6.14 3.44
N GLY A 18 16.84 5.13 4.29
CA GLY A 18 16.06 5.24 5.52
C GLY A 18 16.58 6.35 6.42
N PHE A 19 17.91 6.42 6.62
CA PHE A 19 18.58 7.46 7.40
C PHE A 19 18.28 8.85 6.86
N SER A 20 18.42 9.04 5.54
CA SER A 20 18.16 10.34 4.90
C SER A 20 16.68 10.76 5.03
N ILE A 21 15.75 9.81 4.92
CA ILE A 21 14.31 10.07 5.15
C ILE A 21 14.07 10.45 6.60
N GLY A 22 14.64 9.69 7.54
CA GLY A 22 14.54 9.94 8.98
C GLY A 22 15.09 11.30 9.37
N GLU A 23 16.25 11.68 8.84
CA GLU A 23 16.90 12.98 9.07
C GLU A 23 16.05 14.11 8.47
N ARG A 24 15.56 13.96 7.23
CA ARG A 24 14.75 14.99 6.56
C ARG A 24 13.47 15.30 7.32
N PHE A 25 12.79 14.26 7.82
CA PHE A 25 11.46 14.34 8.42
C PHE A 25 11.49 14.10 9.93
N SER A 26 12.62 14.34 10.60
CA SER A 26 12.80 14.02 12.02
C SER A 26 11.71 14.61 12.91
N ASP A 27 11.35 15.87 12.67
CA ASP A 27 10.36 16.58 13.49
C ASP A 27 8.94 16.08 13.21
N THR A 28 8.61 15.80 11.95
CA THR A 28 7.32 15.21 11.55
C THR A 28 7.15 13.80 12.13
N ILE A 29 8.21 12.99 12.10
CA ILE A 29 8.21 11.63 12.66
C ILE A 29 8.01 11.69 14.17
N LYS A 30 8.82 12.49 14.90
CA LYS A 30 8.67 12.67 16.36
C LYS A 30 7.28 13.15 16.72
N SER A 31 6.80 14.21 16.04
CA SER A 31 5.46 14.76 16.26
C SER A 31 4.36 13.72 16.05
N ARG A 32 4.45 12.89 15.00
CA ARG A 32 3.48 11.80 14.80
C ARG A 32 3.52 10.81 15.97
N LEU A 33 4.71 10.29 16.30
CA LEU A 33 4.85 9.26 17.32
C LEU A 33 4.40 9.77 18.70
N ASP A 34 4.68 11.03 19.03
CA ASP A 34 4.26 11.67 20.28
C ASP A 34 2.74 11.83 20.40
N ASN A 35 2.05 12.06 19.29
CA ASN A 35 0.60 12.34 19.27
C ASN A 35 -0.26 11.13 18.83
N ASP A 36 0.34 10.01 18.42
CA ASP A 36 -0.40 8.81 18.01
C ASP A 36 -0.87 8.02 19.24
N LEU A 37 -2.13 8.23 19.64
CA LEU A 37 -2.75 7.57 20.79
C LEU A 37 -2.78 6.03 20.66
N VAL A 38 -2.84 5.46 19.46
CA VAL A 38 -2.80 3.99 19.33
C VAL A 38 -1.40 3.49 19.64
N LEU A 39 -0.36 4.19 19.18
CA LEU A 39 1.01 3.85 19.53
C LEU A 39 1.23 3.98 21.04
N ARG A 40 0.85 5.13 21.61
CA ARG A 40 1.11 5.49 23.02
C ARG A 40 0.28 4.66 24.00
N ASP A 41 -1.01 4.46 23.74
CA ASP A 41 -1.93 3.87 24.71
C ASP A 41 -2.19 2.37 24.48
N GLN A 42 -1.87 1.85 23.29
CA GLN A 42 -2.15 0.44 22.95
C GLN A 42 -0.88 -0.35 22.58
N LEU A 43 -0.15 0.06 21.54
CA LEU A 43 0.96 -0.73 21.01
C LEU A 43 2.16 -0.77 21.97
N LEU A 44 2.57 0.37 22.54
CA LEU A 44 3.69 0.44 23.47
C LEU A 44 3.42 -0.33 24.78
N PRO A 45 2.26 -0.16 25.46
CA PRO A 45 1.90 -0.97 26.62
C PRO A 45 1.87 -2.47 26.28
N PHE A 46 1.28 -2.85 25.15
CA PHE A 46 1.25 -4.25 24.72
C PHE A 46 2.66 -4.81 24.51
N ALA A 47 3.56 -4.06 23.86
CA ALA A 47 4.94 -4.48 23.60
C ALA A 47 5.75 -4.77 24.88
N GLN A 48 5.35 -4.21 26.03
CA GLN A 48 5.98 -4.46 27.32
C GLN A 48 5.45 -5.73 28.03
N THR A 49 4.36 -6.31 27.56
CA THR A 49 3.78 -7.53 28.16
C THR A 49 4.59 -8.78 27.79
N PRO A 50 4.71 -9.78 28.68
CA PRO A 50 5.33 -11.07 28.32
C PRO A 50 4.62 -11.79 27.18
N GLN A 51 3.31 -11.60 27.03
CA GLN A 51 2.48 -12.26 26.03
C GLN A 51 2.71 -11.74 24.60
N SER A 52 3.16 -10.49 24.44
CA SER A 52 3.43 -9.91 23.12
C SER A 52 4.78 -10.32 22.53
N GLN A 53 5.73 -10.74 23.39
CA GLN A 53 7.11 -11.03 22.98
C GLN A 53 7.21 -12.06 21.86
N PRO A 54 6.49 -13.22 21.89
CA PRO A 54 6.54 -14.18 20.78
C PRO A 54 6.04 -13.60 19.46
N LEU A 55 4.98 -12.79 19.50
CA LEU A 55 4.40 -12.17 18.30
C LEU A 55 5.36 -11.14 17.69
N ILE A 56 5.86 -10.19 18.50
CA ILE A 56 6.78 -9.14 18.03
C ILE A 56 8.06 -9.77 17.50
N GLN A 57 8.61 -10.77 18.20
CA GLN A 57 9.82 -11.47 17.77
C GLN A 57 9.60 -12.20 16.45
N ALA A 58 8.46 -12.87 16.27
CA ALA A 58 8.12 -13.53 15.01
C ALA A 58 7.98 -12.54 13.85
N LEU A 59 7.25 -11.43 14.05
CA LEU A 59 7.12 -10.34 13.07
C LEU A 59 8.51 -9.81 12.67
N CYS A 60 9.36 -9.49 13.65
CA CYS A 60 10.70 -8.98 13.38
C CYS A 60 11.55 -9.98 12.61
N ASN A 61 11.60 -11.24 13.07
CA ASN A 61 12.44 -12.28 12.45
C ASN A 61 11.99 -12.60 11.02
N ASN A 62 10.69 -12.81 10.80
CA ASN A 62 10.17 -13.21 9.50
C ASN A 62 10.34 -12.10 8.46
N ASN A 63 10.08 -10.85 8.83
CA ASN A 63 10.25 -9.71 7.92
C ASN A 63 11.72 -9.37 7.70
N LYS A 64 12.58 -9.43 8.72
CA LYS A 64 14.04 -9.27 8.56
C LYS A 64 14.65 -10.35 7.66
N ASN A 65 14.24 -11.61 7.83
CA ASN A 65 14.76 -12.72 7.03
C ASN A 65 14.30 -12.64 5.56
N LYS A 66 13.03 -12.28 5.34
CA LYS A 66 12.46 -12.18 3.98
C LYS A 66 12.91 -10.90 3.25
N PHE A 67 12.99 -9.78 3.96
CA PHE A 67 13.25 -8.45 3.42
C PHE A 67 14.36 -7.70 4.19
N PRO A 68 15.60 -8.21 4.19
CA PRO A 68 16.69 -7.61 4.97
C PRO A 68 16.96 -6.15 4.57
N ARG A 69 16.84 -5.82 3.28
CA ARG A 69 17.01 -4.44 2.80
C ARG A 69 15.97 -3.48 3.38
N TYR A 70 14.68 -3.85 3.38
CA TYR A 70 13.64 -2.97 3.92
C TYR A 70 13.70 -2.91 5.46
N TRP A 71 14.21 -3.97 6.09
CA TRP A 71 14.53 -3.95 7.51
C TRP A 71 15.63 -2.93 7.83
N ASP A 72 16.71 -2.91 7.03
CA ASP A 72 17.78 -1.91 7.16
C ASP A 72 17.26 -0.48 6.91
N GLU A 73 16.33 -0.30 5.98
CA GLU A 73 15.64 0.98 5.73
C GLU A 73 14.88 1.46 6.99
N LEU A 74 14.17 0.59 7.70
CA LEU A 74 13.52 0.93 8.99
C LEU A 74 14.53 1.33 10.07
N ILE A 75 15.66 0.62 10.16
CA ILE A 75 16.73 0.98 11.09
C ILE A 75 17.26 2.38 10.76
N GLY A 76 17.49 2.66 9.47
CA GLY A 76 17.88 3.99 9.00
C GLY A 76 16.86 5.05 9.39
N ILE A 77 15.56 4.83 9.16
CA ILE A 77 14.50 5.78 9.52
C ILE A 77 14.54 6.10 11.03
N ALA A 78 14.68 5.08 11.88
CA ALA A 78 14.76 5.26 13.32
C ALA A 78 15.99 6.09 13.74
N GLU A 79 17.17 5.72 13.24
CA GLU A 79 18.43 6.39 13.60
C GLU A 79 18.51 7.81 13.04
N GLY A 80 18.09 8.03 11.79
CA GLY A 80 18.08 9.35 11.16
C GLY A 80 17.09 10.32 11.82
N SER A 81 15.93 9.81 12.26
CA SER A 81 14.97 10.63 13.00
C SER A 81 15.32 10.76 14.49
N GLY A 82 16.21 9.93 15.02
CA GLY A 82 16.59 9.94 16.43
C GLY A 82 15.49 9.43 17.37
N VAL A 83 14.62 8.55 16.88
CA VAL A 83 13.53 7.95 17.68
C VAL A 83 13.85 6.48 18.00
N PRO A 84 13.28 5.90 19.07
CA PRO A 84 13.52 4.49 19.40
C PRO A 84 13.06 3.57 18.27
N ILE A 85 13.92 2.63 17.85
CA ILE A 85 13.60 1.64 16.81
C ILE A 85 12.32 0.85 17.11
N LEU A 86 12.03 0.58 18.40
CA LEU A 86 10.80 -0.09 18.79
C LEU A 86 9.55 0.68 18.36
N GLU A 87 9.53 2.01 18.46
CA GLU A 87 8.37 2.82 18.05
C GLU A 87 8.16 2.71 16.53
N ILE A 88 9.23 2.77 15.74
CA ILE A 88 9.20 2.57 14.28
C ILE A 88 8.70 1.17 13.92
N ILE A 89 9.19 0.13 14.60
CA ILE A 89 8.72 -1.26 14.40
C ILE A 89 7.22 -1.36 14.69
N LEU A 90 6.75 -0.79 15.79
CA LEU A 90 5.35 -0.89 16.20
C LEU A 90 4.39 -0.21 15.22
N ILE A 91 4.72 1.00 14.72
CA ILE A 91 3.86 1.66 13.73
C ILE A 91 3.83 0.92 12.38
N ASN A 92 4.94 0.29 11.97
CA ASN A 92 5.00 -0.48 10.72
C ASN A 92 4.31 -1.84 10.81
N PHE A 93 4.11 -2.36 12.03
CA PHE A 93 3.34 -3.58 12.30
C PHE A 93 2.00 -3.31 12.99
N ARG A 94 1.51 -2.06 12.95
CA ARG A 94 0.27 -1.66 13.63
C ARG A 94 -0.89 -2.58 13.26
N LYS A 95 -1.08 -2.86 11.97
CA LYS A 95 -2.19 -3.68 11.48
C LYS A 95 -2.03 -5.15 11.83
N GLU A 96 -0.79 -5.62 11.98
CA GLU A 96 -0.45 -6.99 12.34
C GLU A 96 -0.53 -7.25 13.85
N ILE A 97 -0.40 -6.21 14.68
CA ILE A 97 -0.44 -6.31 16.15
C ILE A 97 -1.85 -6.09 16.69
N LEU A 98 -2.60 -5.10 16.17
CA LEU A 98 -3.93 -4.74 16.66
C LEU A 98 -4.91 -5.93 16.83
N PRO A 99 -4.96 -6.94 15.93
CA PRO A 99 -5.85 -8.09 16.09
C PRO A 99 -5.61 -8.92 17.36
N PHE A 100 -4.42 -8.84 17.95
CA PHE A 100 -4.01 -9.62 19.12
C PHE A 100 -4.12 -8.85 20.44
N LEU A 101 -4.54 -7.58 20.39
CA LEU A 101 -4.82 -6.82 21.61
C LEU A 101 -6.09 -7.33 22.29
N GLN A 102 -6.04 -7.52 23.60
CA GLN A 102 -7.21 -7.88 24.39
C GLN A 102 -8.16 -6.68 24.46
N LYS A 103 -9.38 -6.84 23.95
CA LYS A 103 -10.43 -5.81 24.02
C LYS A 103 -11.08 -5.76 25.41
N GLU A 104 -10.29 -5.59 26.47
CA GLU A 104 -10.84 -5.45 27.84
C GLU A 104 -11.39 -4.05 28.11
N VAL A 105 -10.99 -3.06 27.30
CA VAL A 105 -11.52 -1.69 27.34
C VAL A 105 -12.10 -1.38 25.96
N PRO A 106 -13.33 -0.84 25.84
CA PRO A 106 -13.78 -0.27 24.58
C PRO A 106 -12.81 0.85 24.22
N SER A 107 -12.02 0.67 23.17
CA SER A 107 -11.16 1.74 22.67
C SER A 107 -12.05 2.91 22.29
N VAL A 108 -11.82 4.08 22.89
CA VAL A 108 -12.57 5.32 22.60
C VAL A 108 -12.34 5.79 21.15
N VAL A 109 -11.33 5.23 20.47
CA VAL A 109 -10.95 5.57 19.11
C VAL A 109 -11.08 4.34 18.22
N ASP A 110 -12.09 4.32 17.37
CA ASP A 110 -12.18 3.39 16.24
C ASP A 110 -11.11 3.80 15.21
N CYS A 111 -10.13 2.93 14.98
CA CYS A 111 -8.88 3.24 14.27
C CYS A 111 -8.70 2.41 12.99
N SER A 112 -9.79 2.11 12.29
CA SER A 112 -9.70 1.58 10.93
C SER A 112 -9.35 2.72 9.96
N ASP A 113 -8.37 2.49 9.08
CA ASP A 113 -8.17 3.37 7.93
C ASP A 113 -9.21 2.95 6.90
N ASP A 114 -10.04 3.88 6.43
CA ASP A 114 -11.29 3.57 5.72
C ASP A 114 -11.32 4.10 4.28
N CYS A 115 -10.23 3.84 3.55
CA CYS A 115 -9.98 4.30 2.18
C CYS A 115 -11.06 3.89 1.15
N SER A 116 -11.14 4.65 0.05
CA SER A 116 -12.12 4.43 -1.03
C SER A 116 -11.47 4.49 -2.40
N ASP A 117 -11.66 3.47 -3.23
CA ASP A 117 -11.23 3.45 -4.63
C ASP A 117 -12.39 3.46 -5.61
N ILE A 118 -12.16 4.02 -6.79
CA ILE A 118 -12.99 3.81 -7.97
C ILE A 118 -12.12 3.64 -9.22
N LEU A 119 -12.35 2.55 -9.95
CA LEU A 119 -11.50 2.09 -11.05
C LEU A 119 -12.34 1.81 -12.29
N VAL A 120 -11.80 2.04 -13.49
CA VAL A 120 -12.40 1.58 -14.75
C VAL A 120 -11.31 1.40 -15.81
N VAL A 121 -11.51 0.42 -16.69
CA VAL A 121 -10.72 0.25 -17.92
C VAL A 121 -11.68 -0.02 -19.07
N SER A 122 -12.01 1.02 -19.82
CA SER A 122 -12.83 0.96 -21.04
C SER A 122 -12.04 1.50 -22.23
N ASP A 123 -12.60 1.41 -23.44
CA ASP A 123 -12.00 2.01 -24.64
C ASP A 123 -11.86 3.54 -24.53
N SER A 124 -12.68 4.19 -23.70
CA SER A 124 -12.73 5.66 -23.57
C SER A 124 -12.06 6.21 -22.31
N MET A 125 -11.81 5.38 -21.30
CA MET A 125 -11.28 5.82 -20.00
C MET A 125 -10.59 4.67 -19.27
N ALA A 126 -9.34 4.86 -18.89
CA ALA A 126 -8.62 3.95 -17.98
C ALA A 126 -8.04 4.74 -16.79
N ILE A 127 -8.74 4.67 -15.65
CA ILE A 127 -8.46 5.49 -14.48
C ILE A 127 -8.60 4.67 -13.20
N ALA A 128 -7.70 4.91 -12.25
CA ALA A 128 -7.84 4.55 -10.85
C ALA A 128 -7.81 5.82 -9.99
N ALA A 129 -8.82 6.02 -9.15
CA ALA A 129 -8.85 7.12 -8.18
C ALA A 129 -9.02 6.57 -6.77
N HIS A 130 -8.31 7.15 -5.81
CA HIS A 130 -8.17 6.62 -4.45
C HIS A 130 -8.19 7.76 -3.43
N ASN A 131 -9.10 7.70 -2.47
CA ASN A 131 -9.04 8.50 -1.24
C ASN A 131 -8.23 7.74 -0.20
N GLU A 132 -7.18 8.39 0.33
CA GLU A 132 -6.49 7.88 1.50
C GLU A 132 -7.10 8.50 2.75
N ASP A 133 -7.82 7.68 3.51
CA ASP A 133 -8.54 8.06 4.72
C ASP A 133 -7.80 7.53 5.95
N ALA A 134 -7.43 8.42 6.86
CA ALA A 134 -6.60 8.07 8.00
C ALA A 134 -7.04 8.76 9.29
N ASN A 135 -6.54 8.25 10.42
CA ASN A 135 -6.83 8.84 11.72
C ASN A 135 -6.19 10.24 11.88
N VAL A 136 -6.69 10.99 12.87
CA VAL A 136 -6.22 12.36 13.15
C VAL A 136 -4.70 12.46 13.38
N ALA A 137 -4.07 11.39 13.89
CA ALA A 137 -2.62 11.37 14.12
C ALA A 137 -1.80 11.47 12.83
N LEU A 138 -2.40 11.23 11.65
CA LEU A 138 -1.74 11.36 10.37
C LEU A 138 -2.01 12.70 9.66
N VAL A 139 -2.90 13.54 10.19
CA VAL A 139 -3.12 14.89 9.66
C VAL A 139 -1.84 15.72 9.85
N GLY A 140 -1.19 16.09 8.74
CA GLY A 140 0.08 16.82 8.75
C GLY A 140 1.32 15.95 8.98
N HIS A 141 1.17 14.62 9.05
CA HIS A 141 2.28 13.67 9.26
C HIS A 141 2.48 12.73 8.07
N THR A 142 2.31 13.25 6.85
CA THR A 142 2.49 12.51 5.61
C THR A 142 3.35 13.30 4.62
N TYR A 143 4.08 12.56 3.79
CA TYR A 143 5.00 13.13 2.80
C TYR A 143 5.18 12.18 1.61
N LEU A 144 5.78 12.69 0.54
CA LEU A 144 6.18 11.90 -0.62
C LEU A 144 7.67 11.61 -0.58
N VAL A 145 8.03 10.37 -0.89
CA VAL A 145 9.42 9.97 -1.12
C VAL A 145 9.57 9.63 -2.58
N LYS A 146 10.46 10.35 -3.28
CA LYS A 146 10.91 10.00 -4.62
C LYS A 146 12.33 9.47 -4.54
N ALA A 147 12.47 8.16 -4.59
CA ALA A 147 13.75 7.50 -4.40
C ALA A 147 14.36 7.02 -5.71
N LYS A 148 15.68 7.04 -5.78
CA LYS A 148 16.48 6.35 -6.80
C LYS A 148 17.38 5.31 -6.12
N LEU A 149 17.35 4.08 -6.62
CA LEU A 149 18.16 2.97 -6.13
C LEU A 149 19.46 2.85 -6.94
N GLN A 150 20.47 2.16 -6.39
CA GLN A 150 21.74 1.91 -7.10
C GLN A 150 21.55 1.18 -8.43
N ASN A 151 20.58 0.26 -8.50
CA ASN A 151 20.30 -0.50 -9.72
C ASN A 151 19.62 0.33 -10.82
N GLY A 152 19.42 1.63 -10.60
CA GLY A 152 18.81 2.55 -11.54
C GLY A 152 17.28 2.63 -11.45
N LEU A 153 16.63 1.74 -10.71
CA LEU A 153 15.20 1.83 -10.45
C LEU A 153 14.89 3.08 -9.64
N SER A 154 13.85 3.81 -10.02
CA SER A 154 13.28 4.89 -9.23
C SER A 154 11.84 4.59 -8.86
N PHE A 155 11.37 5.15 -7.75
CA PHE A 155 9.95 5.12 -7.39
C PHE A 155 9.52 6.41 -6.72
N LEU A 156 8.22 6.65 -6.71
CA LEU A 156 7.55 7.65 -5.89
C LEU A 156 6.52 6.95 -5.02
N ALA A 157 6.47 7.28 -3.74
CA ALA A 157 5.55 6.70 -2.79
C ALA A 157 5.00 7.73 -1.81
N TYR A 158 3.70 7.62 -1.55
CA TYR A 158 3.07 8.28 -0.42
C TYR A 158 3.43 7.56 0.88
N THR A 159 3.80 8.33 1.90
CA THR A 159 4.43 7.81 3.11
C THR A 159 3.86 8.47 4.36
N TYR A 160 3.50 7.63 5.33
CA TYR A 160 3.19 8.03 6.70
C TYR A 160 4.49 8.18 7.48
N ALA A 161 4.59 9.26 8.28
CA ALA A 161 5.83 9.59 8.94
C ALA A 161 6.33 8.44 9.84
N GLY A 162 7.50 7.88 9.52
CA GLY A 162 8.10 6.76 10.26
C GLY A 162 7.71 5.36 9.74
N GLU A 163 6.86 5.27 8.72
CA GLU A 163 6.60 4.03 8.00
C GLU A 163 7.49 3.89 6.77
N LEU A 164 7.66 2.64 6.29
CA LEU A 164 8.25 2.41 4.97
C LEU A 164 7.45 3.17 3.90
N PRO A 165 8.12 3.71 2.86
CA PRO A 165 7.45 4.39 1.75
C PRO A 165 6.56 3.44 0.95
N SER A 166 5.27 3.30 1.32
CA SER A 166 4.28 2.46 0.61
C SER A 166 2.90 2.37 1.28
N CYS A 167 2.49 3.33 2.11
CA CYS A 167 1.34 3.12 3.01
C CYS A 167 -0.04 3.25 2.34
N ALA A 168 -0.12 3.87 1.15
CA ALA A 168 -1.36 4.13 0.42
C ALA A 168 -1.23 3.87 -1.09
N PHE A 169 -0.31 4.59 -1.75
CA PHE A 169 -0.10 4.49 -3.20
C PHE A 169 1.33 4.84 -3.59
N GLY A 170 1.71 4.45 -4.80
CA GLY A 170 2.97 4.82 -5.40
C GLY A 170 3.14 4.26 -6.80
N PHE A 171 4.23 4.64 -7.45
CA PHE A 171 4.60 4.15 -8.78
C PHE A 171 6.10 4.04 -8.94
N ASN A 172 6.55 3.29 -9.95
CA ASN A 172 7.96 3.09 -10.21
C ASN A 172 8.39 3.38 -11.65
N GLY A 173 9.71 3.34 -11.86
CA GLY A 173 10.38 3.56 -13.13
C GLY A 173 10.00 2.58 -14.24
N HIS A 174 9.29 1.50 -13.91
CA HIS A 174 8.81 0.51 -14.87
C HIS A 174 7.37 0.76 -15.34
N GLY A 175 6.76 1.89 -14.98
CA GLY A 175 5.38 2.19 -15.37
C GLY A 175 4.35 1.36 -14.61
N LEU A 176 4.72 0.88 -13.42
CA LEU A 176 3.84 0.15 -12.51
C LEU A 176 3.46 1.06 -11.35
N ALA A 177 2.18 1.06 -11.01
CA ALA A 177 1.64 1.80 -9.89
C ALA A 177 0.72 0.92 -9.05
N PHE A 178 0.44 1.36 -7.83
CA PHE A 178 -0.62 0.76 -7.04
C PHE A 178 -1.32 1.78 -6.14
N THR A 179 -2.56 1.45 -5.77
CA THR A 179 -3.24 1.97 -4.57
C THR A 179 -3.60 0.79 -3.68
N LEU A 180 -3.85 1.03 -2.38
CA LEU A 180 -4.12 -0.03 -1.43
C LEU A 180 -5.20 0.36 -0.42
N ASN A 181 -6.06 -0.60 -0.10
CA ASN A 181 -6.99 -0.51 1.02
C ASN A 181 -6.72 -1.63 2.02
N SER A 182 -6.83 -1.31 3.31
CA SER A 182 -6.89 -2.32 4.36
C SER A 182 -8.23 -3.07 4.28
N VAL A 183 -8.21 -4.42 4.25
CA VAL A 183 -9.43 -5.25 4.32
C VAL A 183 -9.31 -6.23 5.49
N PRO A 184 -9.78 -5.86 6.70
CA PRO A 184 -9.53 -6.62 7.90
C PRO A 184 -10.31 -7.95 7.90
N PRO A 185 -9.61 -9.10 7.96
CA PRO A 185 -10.27 -10.37 8.18
C PRO A 185 -10.68 -10.49 9.67
N THR A 186 -11.48 -11.50 10.04
CA THR A 186 -11.69 -11.78 11.47
C THR A 186 -10.38 -12.22 12.14
N ASN A 187 -10.27 -12.06 13.46
CA ASN A 187 -9.03 -12.36 14.18
C ASN A 187 -8.54 -13.82 13.96
N ASP A 188 -9.45 -14.79 13.83
CA ASP A 188 -9.10 -16.22 13.58
C ASP A 188 -8.48 -16.48 12.20
N GLU A 189 -8.61 -15.53 11.29
CA GLU A 189 -8.05 -15.57 9.94
C GLU A 189 -6.67 -14.90 9.84
N VAL A 190 -6.25 -14.17 10.87
CA VAL A 190 -4.96 -13.46 10.94
C VAL A 190 -3.83 -14.46 11.25
N ALA A 191 -2.75 -14.41 10.48
CA ALA A 191 -1.54 -15.17 10.81
C ALA A 191 -0.64 -14.36 11.74
N ALA A 192 -0.43 -14.85 12.96
CA ALA A 192 0.48 -14.26 13.93
C ALA A 192 1.93 -14.31 13.43
N GLY A 193 2.60 -13.16 13.35
CA GLY A 193 4.04 -13.12 13.10
C GLY A 193 4.47 -13.28 11.66
N ALA A 194 3.57 -13.30 10.69
CA ALA A 194 3.89 -13.42 9.27
C ALA A 194 4.39 -12.07 8.68
N ILE A 195 4.35 -11.92 7.36
CA ILE A 195 4.90 -10.74 6.67
C ILE A 195 3.94 -9.55 6.81
N GLY A 196 4.50 -8.39 7.20
CA GLY A 196 3.75 -7.15 7.38
C GLY A 196 3.45 -6.43 6.07
N ARG A 197 2.33 -5.71 6.03
CA ARG A 197 1.83 -5.05 4.81
C ARG A 197 2.81 -4.04 4.24
N ASN A 198 3.48 -3.28 5.10
CA ASN A 198 4.38 -2.21 4.69
C ASN A 198 5.59 -2.80 3.93
N PHE A 199 6.03 -4.00 4.29
CA PHE A 199 7.10 -4.70 3.56
C PHE A 199 6.62 -5.16 2.19
N ILE A 200 5.42 -5.73 2.08
CA ILE A 200 4.85 -6.14 0.79
C ILE A 200 4.64 -4.93 -0.13
N SER A 201 4.06 -3.87 0.40
CA SER A 201 3.74 -2.66 -0.37
C SER A 201 5.02 -1.96 -0.83
N ARG A 202 6.05 -1.90 0.02
CA ARG A 202 7.38 -1.38 -0.35
C ARG A 202 8.01 -2.22 -1.44
N ASP A 203 7.84 -3.54 -1.38
CA ASP A 203 8.31 -4.48 -2.39
C ASP A 203 7.64 -4.31 -3.75
N LEU A 204 6.36 -3.92 -3.79
CA LEU A 204 5.64 -3.61 -5.03
C LEU A 204 6.26 -2.44 -5.80
N LEU A 205 6.86 -1.46 -5.12
CA LEU A 205 7.55 -0.35 -5.80
C LEU A 205 8.78 -0.82 -6.57
N GLU A 206 9.27 -2.04 -6.34
CA GLU A 206 10.40 -2.63 -7.08
C GLU A 206 9.96 -3.68 -8.11
N THR A 207 8.66 -3.84 -8.36
CA THR A 207 8.17 -4.78 -9.39
C THR A 207 8.53 -4.35 -10.82
N ILE A 208 8.67 -5.33 -11.71
CA ILE A 208 9.08 -5.11 -13.11
C ILE A 208 7.98 -5.40 -14.12
N SER A 209 6.92 -6.10 -13.70
CA SER A 209 5.69 -6.27 -14.49
C SER A 209 4.51 -6.55 -13.57
N LEU A 210 3.31 -6.48 -14.12
CA LEU A 210 2.08 -6.87 -13.41
C LEU A 210 2.13 -8.36 -13.01
N GLU A 211 2.66 -9.21 -13.88
CA GLU A 211 2.86 -10.64 -13.60
C GLU A 211 3.87 -10.84 -12.48
N ASN A 212 4.95 -10.05 -12.42
CA ASN A 212 5.90 -10.13 -11.31
C ASN A 212 5.25 -9.78 -9.96
N ALA A 213 4.30 -8.85 -9.96
CA ALA A 213 3.55 -8.48 -8.75
C ALA A 213 2.57 -9.59 -8.32
N ILE A 214 1.84 -10.21 -9.26
CA ILE A 214 0.72 -11.12 -8.99
C ILE A 214 1.12 -12.61 -8.92
N LEU A 215 2.02 -13.08 -9.79
CA LEU A 215 2.14 -14.51 -10.12
C LEU A 215 3.06 -15.34 -9.21
N VAL A 216 2.63 -16.61 -9.09
CA VAL A 216 3.33 -17.78 -8.54
C VAL A 216 3.31 -18.88 -9.58
N ARG A 217 4.45 -19.56 -9.74
CA ARG A 217 4.44 -20.98 -10.12
C ARG A 217 4.33 -21.81 -8.84
N PRO A 218 3.46 -22.83 -8.78
CA PRO A 218 3.38 -23.70 -7.61
C PRO A 218 4.76 -24.32 -7.34
N CYS A 219 5.28 -24.12 -6.13
CA CYS A 219 6.31 -24.99 -5.58
C CYS A 219 5.67 -26.34 -5.23
N ASN A 220 5.32 -27.10 -6.27
CA ASN A 220 5.12 -28.53 -6.26
C ASN A 220 5.61 -29.04 -7.61
N ASN A 221 6.92 -28.88 -7.81
CA ASN A 221 7.84 -29.65 -8.65
C ASN A 221 9.04 -28.77 -8.95
N VAL A 222 10.16 -29.09 -8.30
CA VAL A 222 11.48 -28.72 -8.78
C VAL A 222 11.64 -29.40 -10.15
N PHE A 223 11.38 -28.68 -11.23
CA PHE A 223 11.86 -29.05 -12.55
C PHE A 223 13.07 -28.18 -12.87
N TYR A 224 14.26 -28.71 -12.59
CA TYR A 224 15.46 -28.30 -13.30
C TYR A 224 15.28 -28.68 -14.78
N TYR A 225 14.82 -27.75 -15.62
CA TYR A 225 14.98 -27.93 -17.06
C TYR A 225 16.41 -27.55 -17.43
N SER A 226 17.22 -28.57 -17.75
CA SER A 226 18.48 -28.40 -18.47
C SER A 226 18.22 -27.56 -19.73
N CYS A 227 19.05 -26.55 -19.96
CA CYS A 227 18.97 -25.53 -21.01
C CYS A 227 19.09 -26.09 -22.46
N SER A 228 19.03 -27.41 -22.64
CA SER A 228 19.34 -28.11 -23.89
C SER A 228 18.13 -28.41 -24.80
N SER A 229 16.88 -28.19 -24.36
CA SER A 229 15.68 -28.64 -25.10
C SER A 229 14.71 -27.54 -25.56
N LEU A 230 15.07 -26.25 -25.47
CA LEU A 230 14.24 -25.17 -26.01
C LEU A 230 14.49 -24.95 -27.52
N PRO A 231 13.44 -24.74 -28.34
CA PRO A 231 13.57 -24.33 -29.75
C PRO A 231 14.40 -23.04 -29.88
N GLU A 232 15.25 -22.93 -30.90
CA GLU A 232 16.23 -21.83 -31.08
C GLU A 232 15.63 -20.42 -30.93
N GLN A 233 14.39 -20.24 -31.36
CA GLN A 233 13.62 -18.99 -31.26
C GLN A 233 13.35 -18.50 -29.83
N PHE A 234 13.54 -19.33 -28.79
CA PHE A 234 13.38 -18.95 -27.38
C PHE A 234 14.71 -18.81 -26.61
N ARG A 235 15.86 -19.07 -27.24
CA ARG A 235 17.18 -18.97 -26.59
C ARG A 235 17.61 -17.54 -26.26
N ASN A 236 17.03 -16.54 -26.92
CA ASN A 236 17.31 -15.12 -26.62
C ASN A 236 16.49 -14.57 -25.46
N ILE A 237 15.49 -15.32 -24.95
CA ILE A 237 14.65 -14.93 -23.81
C ILE A 237 15.18 -15.53 -22.50
N THR A 238 15.99 -16.59 -22.58
CA THR A 238 16.54 -17.29 -21.40
C THR A 238 17.50 -16.46 -20.54
N HIS A 239 17.99 -15.30 -21.00
CA HIS A 239 18.75 -14.38 -20.14
C HIS A 239 17.87 -13.59 -19.15
N TRP A 240 16.54 -13.56 -19.35
CA TRP A 240 15.58 -12.83 -18.50
C TRP A 240 14.81 -13.70 -17.50
N ILE A 241 15.06 -15.02 -17.49
CA ILE A 241 14.32 -15.98 -16.64
C ILE A 241 15.24 -16.59 -15.56
N GLY A 242 16.10 -15.76 -14.98
CA GLY A 242 16.81 -16.06 -13.74
C GLY A 242 16.33 -15.08 -12.68
N PHE A 243 15.51 -15.54 -11.73
CA PHE A 243 14.92 -14.78 -10.61
C PHE A 243 13.71 -13.88 -10.94
N SER A 244 12.60 -14.47 -11.37
CA SER A 244 11.28 -13.85 -11.20
C SER A 244 10.91 -13.90 -9.70
N LEU A 245 11.27 -12.87 -8.92
CA LEU A 245 10.93 -12.76 -7.51
C LEU A 245 9.42 -12.60 -7.35
N GLN A 246 8.76 -13.66 -6.87
CA GLN A 246 7.33 -13.71 -6.58
C GLN A 246 7.03 -12.82 -5.35
N ARG A 247 6.08 -11.89 -5.44
CA ARG A 247 5.87 -10.89 -4.36
C ARG A 247 4.65 -11.21 -3.50
N ILE A 248 3.44 -10.92 -3.99
CA ILE A 248 2.21 -10.98 -3.18
C ILE A 248 1.92 -12.39 -2.65
N ARG A 249 1.96 -13.41 -3.53
CA ARG A 249 1.57 -14.78 -3.14
C ARG A 249 2.71 -15.60 -2.52
N SER A 250 3.98 -15.19 -2.64
CA SER A 250 5.10 -15.94 -2.02
C SER A 250 5.33 -15.59 -0.56
N ALA A 251 4.77 -14.46 -0.12
CA ALA A 251 4.81 -14.04 1.26
C ALA A 251 3.52 -14.50 1.95
N GLU A 252 3.66 -15.21 3.06
CA GLU A 252 2.55 -15.37 3.99
C GLU A 252 2.29 -14.00 4.62
N VAL A 253 1.26 -13.29 4.16
CA VAL A 253 0.87 -12.01 4.76
C VAL A 253 0.20 -12.25 6.11
N SER A 254 0.45 -11.37 7.09
CA SER A 254 -0.17 -11.47 8.41
C SER A 254 -1.64 -11.10 8.40
N VAL A 255 -2.00 -10.03 7.67
CA VAL A 255 -3.34 -9.47 7.61
C VAL A 255 -3.74 -9.16 6.17
N GLY A 256 -5.03 -8.83 6.00
CA GLY A 256 -5.68 -8.69 4.70
C GLY A 256 -5.56 -7.32 4.05
N HIS A 257 -5.33 -7.32 2.73
CA HIS A 257 -5.20 -6.09 1.93
C HIS A 257 -5.80 -6.27 0.55
N SER A 258 -6.30 -5.16 -0.01
CA SER A 258 -6.75 -5.05 -1.39
C SER A 258 -5.83 -4.09 -2.12
N TYR A 259 -5.12 -4.58 -3.14
CA TYR A 259 -4.20 -3.79 -3.96
C TYR A 259 -4.81 -3.56 -5.34
N ASN A 260 -4.83 -2.33 -5.82
CA ASN A 260 -5.10 -2.03 -7.22
C ASN A 260 -3.78 -1.93 -7.94
N LEU A 261 -3.36 -3.00 -8.60
CA LEU A 261 -2.12 -3.05 -9.36
C LEU A 261 -2.36 -2.49 -10.76
N ILE A 262 -1.55 -1.52 -11.16
CA ILE A 262 -1.76 -0.73 -12.36
C ILE A 262 -0.52 -0.86 -13.24
N ASP A 263 -0.73 -1.24 -14.49
CA ASP A 263 0.30 -1.28 -15.52
C ASP A 263 -0.05 -0.28 -16.62
N VAL A 264 0.71 0.82 -16.64
CA VAL A 264 0.50 1.94 -17.55
C VAL A 264 0.84 1.54 -18.99
N GLN A 265 1.81 0.64 -19.19
CA GLN A 265 2.25 0.24 -20.52
C GLN A 265 1.21 -0.65 -21.21
N THR A 266 0.67 -1.61 -20.47
CA THR A 266 -0.34 -2.54 -21.01
C THR A 266 -1.76 -2.02 -20.88
N ARG A 267 -1.93 -0.85 -20.25
CA ARG A 267 -3.22 -0.21 -19.97
C ARG A 267 -4.16 -1.13 -19.18
N ARG A 268 -3.63 -1.75 -18.13
CA ARG A 268 -4.32 -2.76 -17.32
C ARG A 268 -4.39 -2.34 -15.85
N ILE A 269 -5.48 -2.72 -15.21
CA ILE A 269 -5.67 -2.58 -13.76
C ILE A 269 -6.20 -3.91 -13.23
N VAL A 270 -5.57 -4.43 -12.17
CA VAL A 270 -5.98 -5.66 -11.51
C VAL A 270 -6.13 -5.39 -10.03
N ASN A 271 -7.34 -5.58 -9.50
CA ASN A 271 -7.56 -5.60 -8.07
C ASN A 271 -7.17 -6.97 -7.50
N VAL A 272 -6.38 -6.98 -6.43
CA VAL A 272 -5.86 -8.18 -5.77
C VAL A 272 -6.17 -8.11 -4.29
N GLU A 273 -7.12 -8.93 -3.86
CA GLU A 273 -7.43 -9.15 -2.45
C GLU A 273 -6.54 -10.27 -1.90
N THR A 274 -5.95 -10.04 -0.74
CA THR A 274 -4.98 -10.94 -0.09
C THR A 274 -5.40 -11.21 1.33
N ALA A 275 -5.11 -12.42 1.81
CA ALA A 275 -5.33 -12.82 3.20
C ALA A 275 -4.24 -13.81 3.63
N SER A 276 -4.13 -14.01 4.94
CA SER A 276 -3.19 -14.97 5.53
C SER A 276 -3.35 -16.38 4.96
N ARG A 277 -2.34 -17.24 5.19
CA ARG A 277 -2.30 -18.62 4.69
C ARG A 277 -2.27 -18.70 3.15
N PHE A 278 -1.53 -17.77 2.52
CA PHE A 278 -1.29 -17.71 1.07
C PHE A 278 -2.57 -17.58 0.22
N ARG A 279 -3.63 -17.01 0.79
CA ARG A 279 -4.91 -16.83 0.10
C ARG A 279 -4.94 -15.49 -0.61
N PHE A 280 -5.44 -15.51 -1.83
CA PHE A 280 -5.61 -14.31 -2.62
C PHE A 280 -6.68 -14.54 -3.67
N SER A 281 -7.22 -13.47 -4.20
CA SER A 281 -8.10 -13.45 -5.37
C SER A 281 -7.65 -12.28 -6.25
N ALA A 282 -7.74 -12.43 -7.56
CA ALA A 282 -7.36 -11.38 -8.51
C ALA A 282 -8.50 -11.14 -9.49
N LYS A 283 -8.83 -9.87 -9.72
CA LYS A 283 -9.91 -9.41 -10.57
C LYS A 283 -9.40 -8.35 -11.54
N GLU A 284 -9.38 -8.69 -12.82
CA GLU A 284 -9.11 -7.72 -13.89
C GLU A 284 -10.24 -6.68 -13.93
N ILE A 285 -9.88 -5.40 -13.97
CA ILE A 285 -10.84 -4.30 -14.09
C ILE A 285 -11.16 -4.09 -15.57
N GLY A 286 -12.45 -3.93 -15.86
CA GLY A 286 -12.96 -3.73 -17.22
C GLY A 286 -13.83 -2.47 -17.33
N ALA A 287 -14.70 -2.45 -18.34
CA ALA A 287 -15.48 -1.27 -18.69
C ALA A 287 -16.56 -0.89 -17.67
N THR A 288 -16.92 -1.81 -16.77
CA THR A 288 -17.83 -1.52 -15.66
C THR A 288 -17.03 -0.92 -14.50
N PRO A 289 -17.33 0.32 -14.07
CA PRO A 289 -16.67 0.93 -12.92
C PRO A 289 -16.73 0.05 -11.68
N PHE A 290 -15.58 -0.14 -11.05
CA PHE A 290 -15.41 -0.94 -9.84
C PHE A 290 -15.09 -0.01 -8.68
N PHE A 291 -15.98 0.06 -7.70
CA PHE A 291 -15.75 0.75 -6.44
C PHE A 291 -15.30 -0.28 -5.39
N HIS A 292 -14.32 0.09 -4.57
CA HIS A 292 -13.80 -0.77 -3.51
C HIS A 292 -13.52 0.06 -2.26
N ALA A 293 -13.93 -0.46 -1.10
CA ALA A 293 -13.74 0.18 0.21
C ALA A 293 -12.85 -0.71 1.09
N ASN A 294 -13.25 -1.04 2.32
CA ASN A 294 -12.43 -1.77 3.28
C ASN A 294 -13.00 -3.16 3.60
N MET A 295 -13.70 -3.76 2.66
CA MET A 295 -14.24 -5.11 2.78
C MET A 295 -13.89 -5.94 1.55
N TYR A 296 -13.63 -7.23 1.76
CA TYR A 296 -13.42 -8.18 0.68
C TYR A 296 -14.68 -8.31 -0.16
N THR A 297 -14.50 -8.25 -1.48
CA THR A 297 -15.56 -8.29 -2.48
C THR A 297 -15.49 -9.55 -3.35
N HIS A 298 -14.32 -10.16 -3.52
CA HIS A 298 -14.15 -11.33 -4.39
C HIS A 298 -13.26 -12.45 -3.82
N LEU A 299 -12.50 -12.22 -2.75
CA LEU A 299 -11.89 -13.26 -1.94
C LEU A 299 -12.86 -13.67 -0.83
N GLN A 300 -13.22 -14.95 -0.80
CA GLN A 300 -14.10 -15.50 0.23
C GLN A 300 -13.31 -15.80 1.50
N ILE A 301 -13.59 -15.03 2.54
CA ILE A 301 -12.91 -15.11 3.83
C ILE A 301 -13.86 -14.65 4.95
N ASN A 302 -13.66 -15.14 6.17
CA ASN A 302 -14.34 -14.56 7.32
C ASN A 302 -13.76 -13.17 7.57
N GLN A 303 -14.59 -12.14 7.41
CA GLN A 303 -14.17 -10.74 7.51
C GLN A 303 -14.98 -9.98 8.55
N VAL A 304 -14.37 -8.91 9.08
CA VAL A 304 -15.07 -7.97 9.96
C VAL A 304 -16.19 -7.30 9.17
N GLN A 305 -17.38 -7.22 9.77
CA GLN A 305 -18.48 -6.46 9.19
C GLN A 305 -18.29 -4.99 9.52
N ASP A 306 -18.04 -4.18 8.51
CA ASP A 306 -17.83 -2.73 8.66
C ASP A 306 -19.02 -1.94 8.06
N GLU A 307 -19.73 -1.25 8.95
CA GLU A 307 -20.86 -0.39 8.56
C GLU A 307 -20.41 0.78 7.69
N ASN A 308 -19.20 1.29 7.91
CA ASN A 308 -18.65 2.41 7.14
C ASN A 308 -18.42 2.01 5.67
N SER A 309 -17.62 0.96 5.44
CA SER A 309 -17.37 0.39 4.12
C SER A 309 -18.66 0.02 3.39
N THR A 310 -19.60 -0.65 4.07
CA THR A 310 -20.91 -1.02 3.49
C THR A 310 -21.75 0.22 3.15
N SER A 311 -21.68 1.28 3.96
CA SER A 311 -22.36 2.56 3.70
C SER A 311 -21.77 3.25 2.47
N ARG A 312 -20.44 3.36 2.38
CA ARG A 312 -19.73 3.98 1.24
C ARG A 312 -19.97 3.22 -0.05
N GLN A 313 -19.95 1.88 -0.03
CA GLN A 313 -20.30 1.06 -1.19
C GLN A 313 -21.72 1.35 -1.69
N ARG A 314 -22.72 1.28 -0.81
CA ARG A 314 -24.13 1.56 -1.19
C ARG A 314 -24.30 2.97 -1.75
N ARG A 315 -23.58 3.95 -1.18
CA ARG A 315 -23.59 5.32 -1.68
C ARG A 315 -22.95 5.41 -3.05
N ALA A 316 -21.78 4.79 -3.25
CA ALA A 316 -21.12 4.76 -4.54
C ALA A 316 -22.02 4.10 -5.60
N ASP A 317 -22.68 2.99 -5.30
CA ASP A 317 -23.50 2.22 -6.25
C ASP A 317 -24.59 3.06 -6.92
N VAL A 318 -25.21 4.00 -6.18
CA VAL A 318 -26.30 4.85 -6.70
C VAL A 318 -25.82 6.12 -7.42
N LEU A 319 -24.54 6.47 -7.32
CA LEU A 319 -23.99 7.67 -7.95
C LEU A 319 -23.57 7.41 -9.41
N PRO A 320 -23.61 8.43 -10.28
CA PRO A 320 -23.17 8.30 -11.67
C PRO A 320 -21.65 8.09 -11.76
N LYS A 321 -21.20 7.29 -12.74
CA LYS A 321 -19.80 6.80 -12.88
C LYS A 321 -19.34 6.80 -14.35
N GLY A 322 -19.82 7.75 -15.16
CA GLY A 322 -19.55 7.81 -16.60
C GLY A 322 -18.30 8.61 -16.98
N SER A 323 -17.71 9.37 -16.05
CA SER A 323 -16.60 10.28 -16.35
C SER A 323 -15.62 10.45 -15.18
N ARG A 324 -14.42 10.96 -15.49
CA ARG A 324 -13.41 11.38 -14.51
C ARG A 324 -13.98 12.36 -13.47
N SER A 325 -14.77 13.35 -13.90
CA SER A 325 -15.37 14.33 -12.98
C SER A 325 -16.36 13.67 -12.02
N GLU A 326 -17.09 12.66 -12.47
CA GLU A 326 -18.03 11.93 -11.61
C GLU A 326 -17.31 11.02 -10.62
N PHE A 327 -16.17 10.42 -11.00
CA PHE A 327 -15.32 9.68 -10.06
C PHE A 327 -14.82 10.58 -8.92
N LEU A 328 -14.30 11.76 -9.26
CA LEU A 328 -13.89 12.76 -8.26
C LEU A 328 -15.08 13.27 -7.44
N SER A 329 -16.28 13.35 -8.03
CA SER A 329 -17.50 13.71 -7.30
C SER A 329 -17.94 12.63 -6.30
N ILE A 330 -17.79 11.34 -6.65
CA ILE A 330 -18.04 10.22 -5.74
C ILE A 330 -17.06 10.26 -4.57
N LEU A 331 -15.76 10.36 -4.87
CA LEU A 331 -14.73 10.44 -3.84
C LEU A 331 -14.83 11.71 -2.99
N GLY A 332 -15.48 12.76 -3.49
CA GLY A 332 -15.77 13.99 -2.76
C GLY A 332 -17.14 13.99 -2.06
N ASP A 333 -17.85 12.87 -2.01
CA ASP A 333 -19.22 12.80 -1.47
C ASP A 333 -19.25 12.86 0.07
N THR A 334 -19.98 13.84 0.59
CA THR A 334 -20.13 14.13 2.02
C THR A 334 -21.57 13.98 2.50
N ASP A 335 -22.42 13.25 1.74
CA ASP A 335 -23.87 13.23 1.97
C ASP A 335 -24.25 12.46 3.24
N ASN A 336 -23.55 11.36 3.51
CA ASN A 336 -23.75 10.62 4.75
C ASN A 336 -23.07 11.34 5.92
N LYS A 337 -23.86 11.66 6.97
CA LYS A 337 -23.36 12.37 8.15
C LYS A 337 -22.45 11.55 9.05
N LYS A 338 -22.56 10.22 9.03
CA LYS A 338 -21.81 9.30 9.88
C LYS A 338 -20.61 8.71 9.13
N TYR A 339 -20.84 8.29 7.89
CA TYR A 339 -19.87 7.58 7.04
C TYR A 339 -19.87 8.17 5.62
N PRO A 340 -19.44 9.43 5.45
CA PRO A 340 -19.25 10.01 4.12
C PRO A 340 -18.15 9.27 3.36
N ILE A 341 -18.10 9.38 2.04
CA ILE A 341 -16.94 8.88 1.26
C ILE A 341 -15.75 9.81 1.44
N TYR A 342 -16.00 11.12 1.49
CA TYR A 342 -15.01 12.13 1.81
C TYR A 342 -15.06 12.47 3.30
N MET A 343 -14.05 12.03 4.05
CA MET A 343 -13.98 12.15 5.50
C MET A 343 -13.41 13.52 5.93
N THR A 344 -14.06 14.17 6.88
CA THR A 344 -13.65 15.50 7.41
C THR A 344 -13.47 15.54 8.91
N GLY A 345 -13.37 14.39 9.57
CA GLY A 345 -13.25 14.27 11.01
C GLY A 345 -14.59 14.19 11.77
N PRO A 346 -14.51 14.09 13.10
CA PRO A 346 -13.31 14.30 13.90
C PRO A 346 -12.38 13.09 14.01
N THR A 347 -12.84 11.87 13.68
CA THR A 347 -12.07 10.63 13.88
C THR A 347 -11.20 10.25 12.68
N LEU A 348 -11.77 10.34 11.47
CA LEU A 348 -11.12 10.01 10.20
C LEU A 348 -11.14 11.20 9.25
N TYR A 349 -10.07 11.36 8.49
CA TYR A 349 -9.90 12.43 7.52
C TYR A 349 -9.41 11.88 6.19
N THR A 350 -9.98 12.35 5.08
CA THR A 350 -9.39 12.14 3.77
C THR A 350 -8.19 13.07 3.66
N LEU A 351 -6.99 12.49 3.68
CA LEU A 351 -5.72 13.24 3.66
C LEU A 351 -5.41 13.76 2.26
N CYS A 352 -5.66 12.94 1.25
CA CYS A 352 -5.56 13.31 -0.16
C CYS A 352 -6.34 12.34 -1.04
N THR A 353 -6.53 12.75 -2.30
CA THR A 353 -7.02 11.87 -3.37
C THR A 353 -5.91 11.68 -4.40
N ALA A 354 -5.53 10.43 -4.66
CA ALA A 354 -4.67 10.09 -5.79
C ALA A 354 -5.53 9.76 -7.02
N LEU A 355 -5.13 10.26 -8.18
CA LEU A 355 -5.75 9.97 -9.46
C LEU A 355 -4.67 9.48 -10.43
N ILE A 356 -4.74 8.21 -10.80
CA ILE A 356 -3.85 7.58 -11.76
C ILE A 356 -4.62 7.44 -13.07
N ASP A 357 -4.19 8.19 -14.07
CA ASP A 357 -4.79 8.23 -15.40
C ASP A 357 -3.84 7.53 -16.39
N LEU A 358 -4.25 6.38 -16.91
CA LEU A 358 -3.43 5.56 -17.80
C LEU A 358 -3.40 6.13 -19.23
N ASP A 359 -4.43 6.90 -19.60
CA ASP A 359 -4.54 7.53 -20.91
C ASP A 359 -3.67 8.80 -20.98
N GLU A 360 -3.68 9.61 -19.90
CA GLU A 360 -2.79 10.77 -19.73
C GLU A 360 -1.40 10.38 -19.22
N GLN A 361 -1.23 9.16 -18.73
CA GLN A 361 0.01 8.65 -18.10
C GLN A 361 0.46 9.52 -16.94
N THR A 362 -0.47 9.85 -16.04
CA THR A 362 -0.18 10.70 -14.88
C THR A 362 -0.63 10.08 -13.57
N LEU A 363 0.09 10.40 -12.50
CA LEU A 363 -0.42 10.36 -11.14
C LEU A 363 -0.60 11.79 -10.66
N SER A 364 -1.84 12.19 -10.41
CA SER A 364 -2.19 13.47 -9.80
C SER A 364 -2.55 13.29 -8.33
N ILE A 365 -2.12 14.21 -7.47
CA ILE A 365 -2.51 14.26 -6.06
C ILE A 365 -3.35 15.50 -5.84
N ILE A 366 -4.50 15.33 -5.20
CA ILE A 366 -5.44 16.39 -4.86
C ILE A 366 -5.48 16.51 -3.34
N GLN A 367 -5.19 17.70 -2.83
CA GLN A 367 -5.34 17.99 -1.40
C GLN A 367 -6.64 18.75 -1.17
N GLY A 368 -7.45 18.23 -0.24
CA GLY A 368 -8.81 18.70 -0.04
C GLY A 368 -9.82 17.97 -0.92
N ASN A 369 -11.08 18.44 -0.92
CA ASN A 369 -12.18 17.71 -1.53
C ASN A 369 -12.01 17.61 -3.06
N PRO A 370 -11.96 16.39 -3.64
CA PRO A 370 -11.69 16.18 -5.06
C PRO A 370 -12.75 16.77 -6.00
N LYS A 371 -13.96 17.10 -5.52
CA LYS A 371 -14.96 17.88 -6.28
C LYS A 371 -14.44 19.22 -6.77
N LYS A 372 -13.50 19.83 -6.05
CA LYS A 372 -12.90 21.12 -6.42
C LYS A 372 -11.81 20.96 -7.49
N ASN A 373 -11.32 19.74 -7.70
CA ASN A 373 -10.27 19.39 -8.67
C ASN A 373 -9.02 20.31 -8.60
N VAL A 374 -8.62 20.69 -7.38
CA VAL A 374 -7.41 21.49 -7.15
C VAL A 374 -6.23 20.55 -6.95
N ILE A 375 -5.56 20.24 -8.04
CA ILE A 375 -4.41 19.34 -8.06
C ILE A 375 -3.22 20.04 -7.37
N SER A 376 -2.63 19.39 -6.37
CA SER A 376 -1.40 19.87 -5.73
C SER A 376 -0.16 19.40 -6.49
N HIS A 377 -0.13 18.15 -6.94
CA HIS A 377 1.01 17.58 -7.65
C HIS A 377 0.57 16.74 -8.85
N VAL A 378 1.41 16.75 -9.91
CA VAL A 378 1.25 15.89 -11.08
C VAL A 378 2.59 15.26 -11.41
N PHE A 379 2.60 13.94 -11.57
CA PHE A 379 3.77 13.16 -11.95
C PHE A 379 3.50 12.42 -13.23
N SER A 380 4.44 12.45 -14.17
CA SER A 380 4.38 11.61 -15.37
C SER A 380 4.76 10.18 -15.01
N LEU A 381 3.93 9.23 -15.43
CA LEU A 381 4.19 7.81 -15.32
C LEU A 381 5.03 7.37 -16.51
N PRO A 382 6.17 6.70 -16.29
CA PRO A 382 7.09 6.38 -17.38
C PRO A 382 6.50 5.30 -18.30
N LEU A 383 6.47 5.58 -19.60
CA LEU A 383 6.42 4.55 -20.61
C LEU A 383 7.83 3.97 -20.77
N VAL A 384 8.04 2.74 -20.32
CA VAL A 384 9.26 2.04 -20.68
C VAL A 384 9.12 1.66 -22.15
N GLY A 385 9.85 2.36 -23.01
CA GLY A 385 10.04 1.88 -24.37
C GLY A 385 10.65 0.49 -24.28
N LEU A 386 9.88 -0.56 -24.62
CA LEU A 386 10.44 -1.88 -24.87
C LEU A 386 11.58 -1.66 -25.86
N LYS A 387 12.84 -1.77 -25.42
CA LYS A 387 13.93 -1.98 -26.35
C LYS A 387 13.51 -3.24 -27.11
N LYS A 388 13.07 -3.07 -28.36
CA LYS A 388 12.80 -4.21 -29.23
C LYS A 388 14.04 -5.09 -29.17
N PRO A 389 13.88 -6.40 -28.90
CA PRO A 389 15.01 -7.31 -28.76
C PRO A 389 15.89 -7.32 -30.01
#